data_AF-A0A8H4PHI2-F1
#
_entry.id   AF-A0A8H4PHI2-F1
#
_cell.length_a   1.000
_cell.length_b   1.000
_cell.length_c   1.000
_cell.angle_alpha   90.00
_cell.angle_beta   90.00
_cell.angle_gamma   90.00
#
_symmetry.space_group_name_H-M   'P 1'
#
loop_
_entity.id
_entity.type
_entity.pdbx_description
1 polymer ?
#
loop_
_entity_poly.entity_id
_entity_poly.type
_entity_poly.pdbx_seq_one_letter_code
_entity_poly.pdbx_strand_id
1 'polypeptide(L)'
;MVQQQRPLCLNSASLLAGCEASSHSASDTPILSSPTGLPRAVTMVLHNPNNWHWVNKDVSPWARQWFEDNLTKLDVQDGDIEAKVSRIQSMDGDVDVSQRKGKVITIFDVKLVLEYTGSAPDVDEVSGTITVPELAHDTNEDEYVFDVDIFSESKEKQPVKDIVRSKLVPLLRKEFQKLAPALIAEHGKDIQHASGSHPSSGFSTPNLHSETSSSKPSQSTSAPTSTSGIVNTVTVTDNEEFRTTAEELYQTFVDPGRLAAFTRSPPRLFEGAKKGGKFELFGGNVSGEYLELDSPTKLVQSWRLSQWPAGHYSRLQIEFDQNDVDHVTVMRVMWEGVPAGQEEVTKRNWLEYYIKSIKQTFGFGTLL
;
A
#
# COMPACT_ATOMS: atom_id res chain seq x y z
N MET A 1 40.52 -68.29 12.58
CA MET A 1 40.85 -67.28 13.59
C MET A 1 39.54 -66.58 13.99
N VAL A 2 39.07 -66.87 15.21
CA VAL A 2 38.14 -66.11 16.10
C VAL A 2 36.93 -65.42 15.42
N GLN A 3 35.70 -65.99 15.39
CA GLN A 3 34.61 -65.99 16.41
C GLN A 3 34.17 -64.58 16.91
N GLN A 4 32.93 -64.22 17.24
CA GLN A 4 31.53 -64.71 17.08
C GLN A 4 30.63 -63.70 17.85
N GLN A 5 29.39 -63.49 17.38
CA GLN A 5 28.13 -63.30 18.14
C GLN A 5 27.82 -62.09 19.08
N ARG A 6 26.51 -61.76 19.05
CA ARG A 6 25.68 -60.78 19.81
C ARG A 6 25.43 -61.23 21.29
N PRO A 7 24.32 -60.81 21.97
CA PRO A 7 24.08 -59.64 22.82
C PRO A 7 23.73 -60.05 24.29
N LEU A 8 23.40 -59.11 25.19
CA LEU A 8 22.78 -59.44 26.49
C LEU A 8 21.69 -58.43 26.90
N CYS A 9 20.49 -58.97 27.14
CA CYS A 9 19.41 -58.40 27.96
C CYS A 9 19.60 -58.80 29.44
N LEU A 10 19.03 -58.04 30.38
CA LEU A 10 18.21 -58.49 31.54
C LEU A 10 17.83 -57.23 32.37
N ASN A 11 16.57 -56.84 32.49
CA ASN A 11 15.55 -57.27 33.48
C ASN A 11 15.95 -57.09 34.96
N SER A 12 15.19 -56.26 35.70
CA SER A 12 14.51 -56.70 36.93
C SER A 12 13.54 -55.64 37.46
N ALA A 13 12.38 -56.15 37.87
CA ALA A 13 11.22 -55.44 38.40
C ALA A 13 11.05 -55.72 39.91
N SER A 14 10.12 -54.96 40.51
CA SER A 14 9.32 -55.26 41.70
C SER A 14 9.91 -54.95 43.08
N LEU A 15 9.24 -54.08 43.85
CA LEU A 15 8.41 -54.57 44.96
C LEU A 15 7.32 -53.56 45.38
N LEU A 16 6.13 -54.11 45.61
CA LEU A 16 4.92 -53.54 46.20
C LEU A 16 5.04 -53.41 47.74
N ALA A 17 4.32 -52.46 48.33
CA ALA A 17 3.35 -52.70 49.41
C ALA A 17 2.72 -51.37 49.88
N GLY A 18 1.39 -51.32 49.93
CA GLY A 18 0.61 -50.25 50.56
C GLY A 18 0.18 -50.58 51.98
N CYS A 19 -0.35 -49.59 52.70
CA CYS A 19 -1.40 -49.75 53.70
C CYS A 19 -2.04 -48.40 54.07
N GLU A 20 -3.27 -48.48 54.56
CA GLU A 20 -4.38 -47.51 54.59
C GLU A 20 -4.33 -46.31 55.59
N ALA A 21 -5.14 -45.31 55.20
CA ALA A 21 -6.08 -44.46 55.97
C ALA A 21 -5.60 -43.54 57.12
N SER A 22 -5.89 -42.23 57.03
CA SER A 22 -7.14 -41.64 57.54
C SER A 22 -7.18 -40.09 57.40
N SER A 23 -8.31 -39.59 56.90
CA SER A 23 -9.00 -38.31 57.17
C SER A 23 -8.24 -37.07 57.68
N HIS A 24 -8.29 -35.96 56.92
CA HIS A 24 -8.90 -34.69 57.38
C HIS A 24 -9.08 -33.68 56.22
N SER A 25 -10.30 -33.14 56.17
CA SER A 25 -10.80 -31.91 55.55
C SER A 25 -9.80 -30.79 55.27
N ALA A 26 -9.76 -30.28 54.03
CA ALA A 26 -9.90 -28.86 53.71
C ALA A 26 -10.09 -28.68 52.20
N SER A 27 -11.24 -28.10 51.83
CA SER A 27 -11.60 -27.65 50.50
C SER A 27 -10.85 -26.35 50.16
N ASP A 28 -10.07 -26.35 49.07
CA ASP A 28 -9.74 -25.13 48.31
C ASP A 28 -9.31 -25.51 46.88
N THR A 29 -10.26 -25.43 45.95
CA THR A 29 -10.02 -25.50 44.50
C THR A 29 -9.78 -24.09 43.96
N PRO A 30 -8.60 -23.76 43.41
CA PRO A 30 -8.46 -22.59 42.56
C PRO A 30 -8.97 -22.92 41.16
N ILE A 31 -10.03 -22.21 40.75
CA ILE A 31 -10.60 -22.21 39.40
C ILE A 31 -9.59 -21.56 38.46
N LEU A 32 -8.98 -22.35 37.57
CA LEU A 32 -8.16 -21.87 36.47
C LEU A 32 -9.10 -21.35 35.35
N SER A 33 -9.31 -20.04 35.31
CA SER A 33 -10.02 -19.36 34.23
C SER A 33 -9.09 -19.18 33.02
N SER A 34 -9.30 -20.01 32.00
CA SER A 34 -8.70 -19.81 30.67
C SER A 34 -9.18 -18.50 30.05
N PRO A 35 -8.31 -17.59 29.60
CA PRO A 35 -8.73 -16.46 28.79
C PRO A 35 -8.75 -16.90 27.32
N THR A 36 -9.90 -17.40 26.87
CA THR A 36 -10.21 -17.52 25.44
C THR A 36 -10.53 -16.13 24.90
N GLY A 37 -9.48 -15.36 24.59
CA GLY A 37 -9.59 -14.07 23.92
C GLY A 37 -9.17 -14.20 22.46
N LEU A 38 -10.10 -14.55 21.58
CA LEU A 38 -9.96 -14.26 20.16
C LEU A 38 -9.78 -12.74 20.01
N PRO A 39 -8.83 -12.23 19.20
CA PRO A 39 -8.71 -10.81 18.96
C PRO A 39 -10.02 -10.32 18.33
N ARG A 40 -10.75 -9.47 19.07
CA ARG A 40 -11.88 -8.72 18.53
C ARG A 40 -11.37 -7.95 17.32
N ALA A 41 -11.92 -8.23 16.14
CA ALA A 41 -11.77 -7.39 14.98
C ALA A 41 -12.11 -5.95 15.39
N VAL A 42 -11.13 -5.07 15.32
CA VAL A 42 -11.36 -3.64 15.46
C VAL A 42 -12.06 -3.23 14.17
N THR A 43 -13.39 -3.28 14.19
CA THR A 43 -14.19 -2.69 13.11
C THR A 43 -13.91 -1.19 13.15
N MET A 44 -13.06 -0.70 12.24
CA MET A 44 -12.94 0.74 12.05
C MET A 44 -14.33 1.26 11.72
N VAL A 45 -14.86 2.13 12.57
CA VAL A 45 -16.14 2.79 12.32
C VAL A 45 -15.88 3.79 11.20
N LEU A 46 -16.07 3.34 9.97
CA LEU A 46 -16.08 4.21 8.80
C LEU A 46 -17.09 5.33 9.07
N HIS A 47 -16.69 6.59 9.16
CA HIS A 47 -17.64 7.70 9.30
C HIS A 47 -17.92 8.29 7.92
N ASN A 48 -18.84 7.66 7.18
CA ASN A 48 -19.24 8.11 5.84
C ASN A 48 -20.78 8.11 5.70
N PRO A 49 -21.47 9.09 6.31
CA PRO A 49 -22.92 9.19 6.25
C PRO A 49 -23.42 9.21 4.79
N ASN A 50 -24.40 8.36 4.48
CA ASN A 50 -24.95 8.17 3.13
C ASN A 50 -23.93 7.81 2.04
N ASN A 51 -22.71 7.37 2.41
CA ASN A 51 -21.75 6.84 1.43
C ASN A 51 -21.37 7.88 0.34
N TRP A 52 -21.34 9.17 0.73
CA TRP A 52 -21.16 10.30 -0.18
C TRP A 52 -19.70 10.76 -0.30
N HIS A 53 -18.88 10.52 0.73
CA HIS A 53 -17.46 10.87 0.70
C HIS A 53 -16.67 9.85 -0.10
N TRP A 54 -15.72 10.33 -0.89
CA TRP A 54 -14.80 9.48 -1.64
C TRP A 54 -13.88 8.76 -0.65
N VAL A 55 -13.89 7.44 -0.69
CA VAL A 55 -12.93 6.57 -0.02
C VAL A 55 -12.15 5.81 -1.09
N ASN A 56 -10.82 5.85 -1.05
CA ASN A 56 -9.96 5.01 -1.90
C ASN A 56 -9.16 4.04 -1.01
N LYS A 57 -9.14 2.77 -1.38
CA LYS A 57 -8.38 1.72 -0.70
C LYS A 57 -7.51 1.01 -1.73
N ASP A 58 -6.20 1.16 -1.57
CA ASP A 58 -5.23 0.35 -2.31
C ASP A 58 -5.34 -1.10 -1.82
N VAL A 59 -5.59 -1.98 -2.77
CA VAL A 59 -5.74 -3.43 -2.56
C VAL A 59 -4.79 -4.21 -3.45
N SER A 60 -3.75 -3.57 -3.99
CA SER A 60 -2.70 -4.19 -4.80
C SER A 60 -2.05 -5.40 -4.10
N PRO A 61 -1.76 -5.38 -2.78
CA PRO A 61 -1.23 -6.56 -2.10
C PRO A 61 -2.21 -7.74 -2.11
N TRP A 62 -3.50 -7.46 -1.94
CA TRP A 62 -4.55 -8.48 -1.98
C TRP A 62 -4.73 -9.03 -3.40
N ALA A 63 -4.71 -8.16 -4.41
CA ALA A 63 -4.84 -8.55 -5.81
C ALA A 63 -3.68 -9.44 -6.26
N ARG A 64 -2.43 -9.13 -5.86
CA ARG A 64 -1.28 -10.01 -6.10
C ARG A 64 -1.51 -11.39 -5.50
N GLN A 65 -1.91 -11.46 -4.24
CA GLN A 65 -2.17 -12.73 -3.56
C GLN A 65 -3.33 -13.49 -4.23
N TRP A 66 -4.39 -12.79 -4.64
CA TRP A 66 -5.51 -13.36 -5.36
C TRP A 66 -5.05 -13.99 -6.69
N PHE A 67 -4.19 -13.31 -7.45
CA PHE A 67 -3.62 -13.89 -8.65
C PHE A 67 -2.74 -15.11 -8.35
N GLU A 68 -1.95 -15.08 -7.28
CA GLU A 68 -1.13 -16.25 -6.89
C GLU A 68 -2.03 -17.44 -6.59
N ASP A 69 -3.10 -17.23 -5.83
CA ASP A 69 -4.03 -18.29 -5.43
C ASP A 69 -4.88 -18.83 -6.59
N ASN A 70 -5.21 -18.02 -7.60
CA ASN A 70 -6.10 -18.43 -8.68
C ASN A 70 -5.36 -18.87 -9.94
N LEU A 71 -4.30 -18.17 -10.33
CA LEU A 71 -3.59 -18.46 -11.59
C LEU A 71 -2.69 -19.68 -11.47
N THR A 72 -2.05 -19.93 -10.32
CA THR A 72 -1.16 -21.11 -10.12
C THR A 72 -1.91 -22.45 -10.12
N LYS A 73 -3.24 -22.42 -10.03
CA LYS A 73 -4.12 -23.58 -10.15
C LYS A 73 -4.46 -23.92 -11.61
N LEU A 74 -4.02 -23.10 -12.56
CA LEU A 74 -4.28 -23.33 -13.98
C LEU A 74 -3.21 -24.25 -14.57
N ASP A 75 -3.64 -25.45 -14.92
CA ASP A 75 -2.92 -26.42 -15.73
C ASP A 75 -3.73 -26.77 -16.99
N VAL A 76 -3.01 -27.09 -18.07
CA VAL A 76 -3.57 -27.57 -19.31
C VAL A 76 -2.79 -28.79 -19.79
N GLN A 77 -3.51 -29.77 -20.31
CA GLN A 77 -2.93 -30.97 -20.91
C GLN A 77 -3.53 -31.21 -22.30
N ASP A 78 -2.69 -31.62 -23.25
CA ASP A 78 -3.11 -32.07 -24.58
C ASP A 78 -2.28 -33.28 -25.00
N GLY A 79 -2.82 -34.48 -24.73
CA GLY A 79 -2.06 -35.72 -24.89
C GLY A 79 -0.88 -35.76 -23.91
N ASP A 80 0.33 -35.81 -24.46
CA ASP A 80 1.60 -35.92 -23.73
C ASP A 80 2.28 -34.56 -23.50
N ILE A 81 1.59 -33.45 -23.80
CA ILE A 81 2.09 -32.09 -23.59
C ILE A 81 1.30 -31.46 -22.45
N GLU A 82 2.00 -30.93 -21.46
CA GLU A 82 1.39 -30.22 -20.33
C GLU A 82 1.99 -28.82 -20.18
N ALA A 83 1.19 -27.88 -19.68
CA ALA A 83 1.67 -26.56 -19.28
C ALA A 83 0.89 -26.06 -18.07
N LYS A 84 1.59 -25.40 -17.16
CA LYS A 84 1.04 -24.89 -15.89
C LYS A 84 1.66 -23.54 -15.57
N VAL A 85 0.87 -22.63 -14.99
CA VAL A 85 1.41 -21.40 -14.40
C VAL A 85 2.17 -21.74 -13.11
N SER A 86 3.46 -21.42 -13.06
CA SER A 86 4.31 -21.74 -11.91
C SER A 86 4.20 -20.69 -10.82
N ARG A 87 4.32 -19.41 -11.18
CA ARG A 87 4.20 -18.26 -10.25
C ARG A 87 3.97 -16.95 -10.98
N ILE A 88 3.63 -15.92 -10.22
CA ILE A 88 3.73 -14.54 -10.69
C ILE A 88 5.17 -14.07 -10.54
N GLN A 89 5.75 -13.55 -11.63
CA GLN A 89 7.08 -12.96 -11.61
C GLN A 89 7.03 -11.49 -11.19
N SER A 90 6.13 -10.71 -11.78
CA SER A 90 5.88 -9.32 -11.36
C SER A 90 4.42 -8.92 -11.61
N MET A 91 3.99 -7.92 -10.84
CA MET A 91 2.70 -7.24 -11.00
C MET A 91 2.98 -5.78 -10.69
N ASP A 92 2.94 -4.94 -11.72
CA ASP A 92 3.34 -3.54 -11.68
C ASP A 92 2.16 -2.68 -12.13
N GLY A 93 1.71 -1.76 -11.28
CA GLY A 93 0.53 -0.94 -11.53
C GLY A 93 -0.29 -0.77 -10.26
N ASP A 94 -1.49 -0.20 -10.42
CA ASP A 94 -2.34 0.19 -9.30
C ASP A 94 -3.62 -0.66 -9.29
N VAL A 95 -4.04 -1.13 -8.11
CA VAL A 95 -5.33 -1.80 -7.90
C VAL A 95 -6.04 -1.13 -6.73
N ASP A 96 -7.07 -0.37 -7.06
CA ASP A 96 -7.85 0.42 -6.12
C ASP A 96 -9.31 -0.04 -6.07
N VAL A 97 -9.86 -0.11 -4.87
CA VAL A 97 -11.31 -0.17 -4.65
C VAL A 97 -11.74 1.16 -4.07
N SER A 98 -12.56 1.86 -4.84
CA SER A 98 -13.01 3.21 -4.55
C SER A 98 -14.51 3.24 -4.31
N GLN A 99 -14.95 4.20 -3.50
CA GLN A 99 -16.36 4.54 -3.38
C GLN A 99 -16.64 5.91 -3.97
N ARG A 100 -17.63 5.98 -4.87
CA ARG A 100 -18.09 7.23 -5.47
C ARG A 100 -19.60 7.26 -5.58
N LYS A 101 -20.23 8.34 -5.09
CA LYS A 101 -21.70 8.56 -5.18
C LYS A 101 -22.51 7.34 -4.67
N GLY A 102 -22.07 6.72 -3.57
CA GLY A 102 -22.70 5.55 -3.00
C GLY A 102 -22.46 4.22 -3.71
N LYS A 103 -21.67 4.19 -4.79
CA LYS A 103 -21.28 2.96 -5.51
C LYS A 103 -19.84 2.58 -5.22
N VAL A 104 -19.57 1.30 -5.02
CA VAL A 104 -18.21 0.76 -5.08
C VAL A 104 -17.83 0.62 -6.54
N ILE A 105 -16.64 1.09 -6.88
CA ILE A 105 -16.01 0.93 -8.19
C ILE A 105 -14.62 0.35 -7.97
N THR A 106 -14.17 -0.51 -8.88
CA THR A 106 -12.78 -0.94 -8.97
C THR A 106 -12.10 -0.14 -10.05
N ILE A 107 -10.92 0.38 -9.76
CA ILE A 107 -10.05 1.00 -10.75
C ILE A 107 -8.74 0.26 -10.62
N PHE A 108 -8.38 -0.46 -11.67
CA PHE A 108 -7.10 -1.13 -11.74
C PHE A 108 -6.55 -1.02 -13.14
N ASP A 109 -5.23 -0.96 -13.20
CA ASP A 109 -4.41 -0.98 -14.41
C ASP A 109 -3.07 -1.59 -14.00
N VAL A 110 -2.87 -2.85 -14.40
CA VAL A 110 -1.68 -3.61 -14.01
C VAL A 110 -1.02 -4.27 -15.21
N LYS A 111 0.30 -4.17 -15.27
CA LYS A 111 1.15 -5.04 -16.08
C LYS A 111 1.47 -6.28 -15.25
N LEU A 112 1.17 -7.45 -15.81
CA LEU A 112 1.35 -8.74 -15.13
C LEU A 112 2.35 -9.60 -15.91
N VAL A 113 3.36 -10.13 -15.23
CA VAL A 113 4.31 -11.08 -15.80
C VAL A 113 4.21 -12.38 -15.05
N LEU A 114 3.84 -13.46 -15.75
CA LEU A 114 3.68 -14.79 -15.21
C LEU A 114 4.83 -15.68 -15.69
N GLU A 115 5.27 -16.59 -14.84
CA GLU A 115 6.16 -17.68 -15.22
C GLU A 115 5.32 -18.95 -15.40
N TYR A 116 5.62 -19.73 -16.44
CA TYR A 116 4.98 -21.01 -16.69
C TYR A 116 6.02 -22.10 -16.91
N THR A 117 5.63 -23.32 -16.59
CA THR A 117 6.41 -24.54 -16.82
C THR A 117 5.57 -25.52 -17.61
N GLY A 118 6.21 -26.36 -18.41
CA GLY A 118 5.54 -27.41 -19.16
C GLY A 118 6.50 -28.53 -19.56
N SER A 119 5.93 -29.63 -20.02
CA SER A 119 6.66 -30.79 -20.52
C SER A 119 6.08 -31.21 -21.88
N ALA A 120 6.93 -31.84 -22.69
CA ALA A 120 6.60 -32.43 -23.98
C ALA A 120 7.32 -33.78 -24.11
N PRO A 121 6.91 -34.67 -25.02
CA PRO A 121 7.47 -36.03 -25.15
C PRO A 121 9.01 -36.11 -25.25
N ASP A 122 9.63 -35.08 -25.82
CA ASP A 122 11.07 -35.01 -26.07
C ASP A 122 11.81 -34.11 -25.06
N VAL A 123 11.10 -33.35 -24.21
CA VAL A 123 11.66 -32.37 -23.26
C VAL A 123 10.80 -32.25 -21.99
N ASP A 124 11.36 -32.67 -20.86
CA ASP A 124 10.63 -32.70 -19.58
C ASP A 124 10.54 -31.33 -18.87
N GLU A 125 11.43 -30.37 -19.17
CA GLU A 125 11.47 -29.07 -18.50
C GLU A 125 11.52 -27.91 -19.49
N VAL A 126 10.35 -27.43 -19.89
CA VAL A 126 10.17 -26.19 -20.64
C VAL A 126 9.69 -25.11 -19.68
N SER A 127 10.39 -23.98 -19.65
CA SER A 127 9.97 -22.80 -18.89
C SER A 127 9.88 -21.58 -19.79
N GLY A 128 9.01 -20.65 -19.41
CA GLY A 128 8.76 -19.44 -20.17
C GLY A 128 8.01 -18.39 -19.38
N THR A 129 7.73 -17.28 -20.04
CA THR A 129 6.99 -16.15 -19.47
C THR A 129 5.78 -15.79 -20.29
N ILE A 130 4.71 -15.38 -19.62
CA ILE A 130 3.52 -14.78 -20.24
C ILE A 130 3.42 -13.35 -19.70
N THR A 131 3.63 -12.37 -20.57
CA THR A 131 3.47 -10.95 -20.23
C THR A 131 2.10 -10.47 -20.70
N VAL A 132 1.36 -9.88 -19.77
CA VAL A 132 0.12 -9.14 -20.04
C VAL A 132 0.47 -7.68 -19.83
N PRO A 133 0.66 -6.90 -20.91
CA PRO A 133 1.16 -5.53 -20.82
C PRO A 133 0.19 -4.60 -20.09
N GLU A 134 -1.11 -4.87 -20.22
CA GLU A 134 -2.18 -4.07 -19.64
C GLU A 134 -3.34 -5.00 -19.23
N LEU A 135 -3.73 -4.89 -17.98
CA LEU A 135 -4.91 -5.52 -17.41
C LEU A 135 -5.68 -4.44 -16.65
N ALA A 136 -6.67 -3.84 -17.31
CA ALA A 136 -7.43 -2.73 -16.75
C ALA A 136 -8.89 -3.10 -16.43
N HIS A 137 -9.50 -2.28 -15.57
CA HIS A 137 -10.87 -2.44 -15.11
C HIS A 137 -11.95 -2.32 -16.20
N ASP A 138 -11.62 -1.70 -17.33
CA ASP A 138 -12.48 -1.49 -18.49
C ASP A 138 -12.11 -2.37 -19.69
N THR A 139 -11.07 -3.21 -19.57
CA THR A 139 -10.68 -4.16 -20.62
C THR A 139 -11.67 -5.34 -20.71
N ASN A 140 -12.18 -5.59 -21.92
CA ASN A 140 -13.04 -6.74 -22.18
C ASN A 140 -12.24 -8.05 -22.33
N GLU A 141 -12.91 -9.21 -22.23
CA GLU A 141 -12.27 -10.54 -22.28
C GLU A 141 -11.42 -10.76 -23.55
N ASP A 142 -11.87 -10.25 -24.69
CA ASP A 142 -11.23 -10.37 -26.00
C ASP A 142 -10.15 -9.32 -26.26
N GLU A 143 -10.09 -8.26 -25.47
CA GLU A 143 -9.13 -7.16 -25.62
C GLU A 143 -7.78 -7.45 -24.95
N TYR A 144 -7.70 -8.45 -24.07
CA TYR A 144 -6.45 -8.82 -23.41
C TYR A 144 -5.39 -9.30 -24.41
N VAL A 145 -4.23 -8.63 -24.35
CA VAL A 145 -3.01 -8.96 -25.10
C VAL A 145 -2.13 -9.86 -24.25
N PHE A 146 -1.54 -10.89 -24.87
CA PHE A 146 -0.64 -11.84 -24.22
C PHE A 146 0.61 -12.04 -25.06
N ASP A 147 1.77 -11.74 -24.48
CA ASP A 147 3.07 -12.02 -25.06
C ASP A 147 3.65 -13.27 -24.41
N VAL A 148 3.71 -14.37 -25.17
CA VAL A 148 4.18 -15.67 -24.69
C VAL A 148 5.59 -15.92 -25.21
N ASP A 149 6.53 -16.05 -24.29
CA ASP A 149 7.95 -16.30 -24.52
C ASP A 149 8.41 -17.60 -23.88
N ILE A 150 9.42 -18.23 -24.48
CA ILE A 150 10.06 -19.46 -23.97
C ILE A 150 11.53 -19.18 -23.68
N PHE A 151 12.01 -19.67 -22.54
CA PHE A 151 13.43 -19.60 -22.23
C PHE A 151 14.24 -20.59 -23.08
N SER A 152 15.28 -20.09 -23.74
CA SER A 152 16.12 -20.85 -24.67
C SER A 152 15.30 -21.55 -25.74
N GLU A 153 14.68 -20.76 -26.62
CA GLU A 153 13.76 -21.22 -27.67
C GLU A 153 14.42 -22.28 -28.58
N SER A 154 13.79 -23.45 -28.68
CA SER A 154 14.18 -24.54 -29.56
C SER A 154 12.94 -25.14 -30.22
N LYS A 155 13.13 -25.92 -31.31
CA LYS A 155 12.01 -26.53 -32.04
C LYS A 155 11.22 -27.52 -31.18
N GLU A 156 11.89 -28.20 -30.27
CA GLU A 156 11.30 -29.21 -29.37
C GLU A 156 10.36 -28.57 -28.32
N LYS A 157 10.53 -27.28 -28.02
CA LYS A 157 9.72 -26.54 -27.02
C LYS A 157 8.50 -25.85 -27.62
N GLN A 158 8.41 -25.75 -28.95
CA GLN A 158 7.29 -25.08 -29.64
C GLN A 158 5.91 -25.69 -29.31
N PRO A 159 5.74 -27.02 -29.18
CA PRO A 159 4.45 -27.59 -28.81
C PRO A 159 3.92 -27.07 -27.46
N VAL A 160 4.82 -26.79 -26.50
CA VAL A 160 4.45 -26.18 -25.21
C VAL A 160 4.02 -24.71 -25.40
N LYS A 161 4.66 -23.95 -26.30
CA LYS A 161 4.23 -22.59 -26.65
C LYS A 161 2.81 -22.58 -27.23
N ASP A 162 2.53 -23.54 -28.10
CA ASP A 162 1.28 -23.64 -28.83
C ASP A 162 0.12 -24.04 -27.91
N ILE A 163 0.32 -24.97 -26.98
CA ILE A 163 -0.70 -25.32 -25.97
C ILE A 163 -0.96 -24.15 -25.01
N VAL A 164 0.07 -23.39 -24.64
CA VAL A 164 -0.10 -22.20 -23.80
C VAL A 164 -0.96 -21.16 -24.50
N ARG A 165 -0.69 -20.86 -25.77
CA ARG A 165 -1.49 -19.90 -26.55
C ARG A 165 -2.91 -20.37 -26.85
N SER A 166 -3.09 -21.65 -27.16
CA SER A 166 -4.37 -22.19 -27.60
C SER A 166 -5.31 -22.57 -26.46
N LYS A 167 -4.78 -23.04 -25.32
CA LYS A 167 -5.58 -23.53 -24.18
C LYS A 167 -5.40 -22.73 -22.90
N LEU A 168 -4.15 -22.38 -22.51
CA LEU A 168 -3.91 -21.70 -21.23
C LEU A 168 -4.34 -20.22 -21.28
N VAL A 169 -4.01 -19.50 -22.35
CA VAL A 169 -4.38 -18.09 -22.52
C VAL A 169 -5.90 -17.86 -22.46
N PRO A 170 -6.76 -18.65 -23.14
CA PRO A 170 -8.21 -18.54 -22.97
C PRO A 170 -8.71 -18.77 -21.53
N LEU A 171 -8.03 -19.61 -20.73
CA LEU A 171 -8.37 -19.78 -19.32
C LEU A 171 -7.96 -18.55 -18.51
N LEU A 172 -6.77 -17.99 -18.76
CA LEU A 172 -6.30 -16.75 -18.12
C LEU A 172 -7.28 -15.60 -18.35
N ARG A 173 -7.78 -15.42 -19.59
CA ARG A 173 -8.81 -14.40 -19.91
C ARG A 173 -10.04 -14.53 -19.01
N LYS A 174 -10.54 -15.75 -18.84
CA LYS A 174 -11.72 -16.03 -18.00
C LYS A 174 -11.46 -15.80 -16.52
N GLU A 175 -10.27 -16.14 -16.02
CA GLU A 175 -9.91 -15.87 -14.63
C GLU A 175 -9.78 -14.36 -14.38
N PHE A 176 -9.19 -13.60 -15.28
CA PHE A 176 -9.04 -12.15 -15.14
C PHE A 176 -10.38 -11.42 -14.99
N GLN A 177 -11.42 -11.86 -15.72
CA GLN A 177 -12.77 -11.29 -15.61
C GLN A 177 -13.41 -11.52 -14.22
N LYS A 178 -12.90 -12.45 -13.41
CA LYS A 178 -13.37 -12.68 -12.04
C LYS A 178 -12.73 -11.75 -11.02
N LEU A 179 -11.64 -11.05 -11.37
CA LEU A 179 -10.94 -10.17 -10.45
C LEU A 179 -11.82 -9.01 -9.98
N ALA A 180 -12.42 -8.27 -10.91
CA ALA A 180 -13.28 -7.12 -10.59
C ALA A 180 -14.42 -7.47 -9.61
N PRO A 181 -15.25 -8.51 -9.85
CA PRO A 181 -16.28 -8.88 -8.88
C PRO A 181 -15.71 -9.40 -7.56
N ALA A 182 -14.55 -10.07 -7.56
CA ALA A 182 -13.90 -10.54 -6.33
C ALA A 182 -13.41 -9.37 -5.46
N LEU A 183 -12.78 -8.35 -6.06
CA LEU A 183 -12.35 -7.12 -5.39
C LEU A 183 -13.52 -6.41 -4.71
N ILE A 184 -14.66 -6.29 -5.41
CA ILE A 184 -15.87 -5.66 -4.86
C ILE A 184 -16.47 -6.52 -3.74
N ALA A 185 -16.51 -7.85 -3.89
CA ALA A 185 -17.10 -8.74 -2.89
C ALA A 185 -16.31 -8.73 -1.57
N GLU A 186 -14.98 -8.71 -1.66
CA GLU A 186 -14.09 -8.74 -0.50
C GLU A 186 -14.01 -7.36 0.17
N HIS A 187 -13.72 -6.31 -0.60
CA HIS A 187 -13.40 -5.00 -0.03
C HIS A 187 -14.54 -3.99 -0.11
N GLY A 188 -15.61 -4.29 -0.86
CA GLY A 188 -16.76 -3.40 -0.95
C GLY A 188 -17.48 -3.20 0.37
N LYS A 189 -17.47 -4.21 1.27
CA LYS A 189 -18.07 -4.11 2.61
C LYS A 189 -17.23 -3.27 3.57
N ASP A 190 -15.91 -3.28 3.41
CA ASP A 190 -14.99 -2.51 4.26
C ASP A 190 -15.14 -1.00 4.04
N ILE A 191 -15.60 -0.61 2.85
CA ILE A 191 -15.71 0.79 2.46
C ILE A 191 -17.14 1.32 2.44
N GLN A 192 -18.18 0.51 2.68
CA GLN A 192 -19.59 0.94 2.68
C GLN A 192 -20.30 0.71 4.02
N HIS A 193 -21.24 1.60 4.37
CA HIS A 193 -22.29 1.30 5.36
C HIS A 193 -23.40 0.46 4.72
N ALA A 194 -23.98 -0.48 5.48
CA ALA A 194 -25.13 -1.24 5.01
C ALA A 194 -26.34 -0.30 4.73
N SER A 195 -27.05 -0.52 3.63
CA SER A 195 -28.26 0.23 3.30
C SER A 195 -29.32 0.04 4.41
N GLY A 196 -29.58 1.11 5.16
CA GLY A 196 -30.52 1.13 6.29
C GLY A 196 -29.88 1.33 7.67
N SER A 197 -28.55 1.25 7.81
CA SER A 197 -27.89 1.66 9.04
C SER A 197 -27.72 3.18 9.04
N HIS A 198 -28.66 3.89 9.68
CA HIS A 198 -28.45 5.27 10.11
C HIS A 198 -27.54 5.22 11.34
N PRO A 199 -26.25 5.62 11.28
CA PRO A 199 -25.42 5.73 12.49
C PRO A 199 -25.87 6.89 13.42
N SER A 200 -26.99 7.55 13.10
CA SER A 200 -27.59 8.65 13.87
C SER A 200 -28.81 8.22 14.72
N SER A 201 -29.18 6.94 14.78
CA SER A 201 -30.38 6.49 15.53
C SER A 201 -30.22 6.44 17.06
N GLY A 202 -29.18 7.07 17.62
CA GLY A 202 -28.95 7.15 19.08
C GLY A 202 -28.57 8.54 19.59
N PHE A 203 -28.56 9.58 18.75
CA PHE A 203 -28.26 10.94 19.22
C PHE A 203 -29.55 11.67 19.58
N SER A 204 -29.71 12.00 20.85
CA SER A 204 -30.78 12.89 21.31
C SER A 204 -30.66 14.24 20.59
N THR A 205 -31.71 14.60 19.86
CA THR A 205 -31.91 15.96 19.34
C THR A 205 -31.80 16.95 20.50
N PRO A 206 -30.92 17.97 20.45
CA PRO A 206 -30.97 19.06 21.42
C PRO A 206 -32.27 19.81 21.22
N ASN A 207 -33.01 20.06 22.31
CA ASN A 207 -34.21 20.89 22.30
C ASN A 207 -33.88 22.27 21.71
N LEU A 208 -34.60 22.65 20.66
CA LEU A 208 -34.66 24.04 20.18
C LEU A 208 -35.19 24.91 21.32
N HIS A 209 -34.34 25.74 21.91
CA HIS A 209 -34.81 26.96 22.55
C HIS A 209 -35.04 28.00 21.45
N SER A 210 -36.29 28.42 21.34
CA SER A 210 -36.71 29.61 20.61
C SER A 210 -36.23 30.82 21.38
N GLU A 211 -35.44 31.71 20.77
CA GLU A 211 -35.51 33.14 21.07
C GLU A 211 -34.81 34.00 20.03
N THR A 212 -35.31 35.22 19.95
CA THR A 212 -35.38 36.10 18.79
C THR A 212 -34.22 37.10 18.75
N SER A 213 -33.90 37.55 17.53
CA SER A 213 -33.34 38.87 17.16
C SER A 213 -31.87 39.23 17.41
N SER A 214 -31.17 39.36 16.27
CA SER A 214 -30.31 40.48 15.82
C SER A 214 -28.92 40.74 16.44
N SER A 215 -27.89 40.48 15.62
CA SER A 215 -26.93 41.43 15.02
C SER A 215 -25.45 40.95 15.03
N LYS A 216 -24.82 41.10 13.85
CA LYS A 216 -23.41 40.90 13.45
C LYS A 216 -22.40 41.64 14.39
N PRO A 217 -21.06 41.49 14.22
CA PRO A 217 -20.20 40.39 13.74
C PRO A 217 -19.14 40.00 14.79
N SER A 218 -18.51 38.80 14.70
CA SER A 218 -17.05 38.57 14.91
C SER A 218 -16.69 37.12 15.22
N GLN A 219 -15.53 36.72 14.68
CA GLN A 219 -14.57 35.75 15.22
C GLN A 219 -15.06 34.34 15.58
N SER A 220 -14.85 33.41 14.65
CA SER A 220 -14.78 31.98 14.95
C SER A 220 -13.37 31.60 15.40
N THR A 221 -13.07 31.80 16.68
CA THR A 221 -12.04 31.02 17.39
C THR A 221 -12.56 29.59 17.55
N SER A 222 -12.15 28.69 16.65
CA SER A 222 -12.31 27.25 16.82
C SER A 222 -11.19 26.73 17.71
N ALA A 223 -11.54 26.39 18.96
CA ALA A 223 -10.66 25.65 19.86
C ALA A 223 -10.39 24.24 19.29
N PRO A 224 -9.13 23.75 19.25
CA PRO A 224 -8.82 22.42 18.76
C PRO A 224 -9.10 21.36 19.84
N THR A 225 -9.90 20.35 19.51
CA THR A 225 -9.98 19.11 20.29
C THR A 225 -8.68 18.34 20.10
N SER A 226 -7.78 18.52 21.04
CA SER A 226 -6.55 17.75 21.18
C SER A 226 -6.86 16.32 21.61
N THR A 227 -6.79 15.37 20.69
CA THR A 227 -6.65 13.95 21.04
C THR A 227 -5.27 13.51 20.61
N SER A 228 -4.30 13.75 21.49
CA SER A 228 -2.91 13.32 21.40
C SER A 228 -2.83 11.80 21.52
N GLY A 229 -3.16 11.09 20.45
CA GLY A 229 -2.84 9.67 20.30
C GLY A 229 -1.35 9.52 19.99
N ILE A 230 -0.68 8.56 20.62
CA ILE A 230 0.70 8.21 20.30
C ILE A 230 0.74 7.71 18.85
N VAL A 231 1.25 8.53 17.93
CA VAL A 231 1.44 8.16 16.54
C VAL A 231 2.79 7.47 16.44
N ASN A 232 2.80 6.17 16.10
CA ASN A 232 4.05 5.50 15.75
C ASN A 232 4.61 6.17 14.49
N THR A 233 5.88 6.53 14.52
CA THR A 233 6.54 7.25 13.43
C THR A 233 7.75 6.50 12.92
N VAL A 234 8.14 6.86 11.71
CA VAL A 234 9.29 6.32 10.99
C VAL A 234 10.06 7.44 10.30
N THR A 235 11.26 7.10 9.82
CA THR A 235 12.09 8.00 9.02
C THR A 235 12.10 7.54 7.57
N VAL A 236 11.83 8.45 6.65
CA VAL A 236 11.86 8.21 5.21
C VAL A 236 13.03 8.99 4.62
N THR A 237 13.86 8.34 3.81
CA THR A 237 14.95 8.98 3.09
C THR A 237 14.81 8.79 1.59
N ASP A 238 15.17 9.83 0.84
CA ASP A 238 15.18 9.78 -0.62
C ASP A 238 16.29 10.65 -1.20
N ASN A 239 16.71 10.33 -2.42
CA ASN A 239 17.78 11.05 -3.10
C ASN A 239 17.54 11.08 -4.60
N GLU A 240 17.51 12.29 -5.17
CA GLU A 240 17.15 12.52 -6.56
C GLU A 240 18.08 13.51 -7.24
N GLU A 241 18.42 13.25 -8.50
CA GLU A 241 19.32 14.10 -9.28
C GLU A 241 18.55 15.11 -10.15
N PHE A 242 19.06 16.33 -10.22
CA PHE A 242 18.52 17.42 -11.02
C PHE A 242 19.63 18.08 -11.85
N ARG A 243 19.35 18.35 -13.13
CA ARG A 243 20.24 19.08 -14.05
C ARG A 243 20.03 20.58 -13.93
N THR A 244 20.43 21.14 -12.80
CA THR A 244 20.35 22.57 -12.50
C THR A 244 21.30 22.91 -11.35
N THR A 245 21.42 24.20 -11.01
CA THR A 245 22.20 24.64 -9.84
C THR A 245 21.41 24.46 -8.54
N ALA A 246 22.12 24.27 -7.42
CA ALA A 246 21.51 24.19 -6.09
C ALA A 246 20.67 25.45 -5.78
N GLU A 247 21.12 26.62 -6.24
CA GLU A 247 20.37 27.88 -6.10
C GLU A 247 19.04 27.83 -6.86
N GLU A 248 19.04 27.44 -8.13
CA GLU A 248 17.80 27.37 -8.94
C GLU A 248 16.83 26.32 -8.40
N LEU A 249 17.33 25.17 -7.94
CA LEU A 249 16.50 24.14 -7.32
C LEU A 249 15.95 24.61 -5.97
N TYR A 250 16.77 25.24 -5.12
CA TYR A 250 16.34 25.82 -3.85
C TYR A 250 15.21 26.83 -4.05
N GLN A 251 15.32 27.71 -5.06
CA GLN A 251 14.28 28.69 -5.38
C GLN A 251 12.92 28.06 -5.67
N THR A 252 12.86 26.81 -6.16
CA THR A 252 11.56 26.14 -6.39
C THR A 252 10.76 25.89 -5.12
N PHE A 253 11.41 25.85 -3.96
CA PHE A 253 10.77 25.61 -2.67
C PHE A 253 10.48 26.89 -1.87
N VAL A 254 11.02 28.05 -2.29
CA VAL A 254 10.93 29.30 -1.53
C VAL A 254 10.29 30.45 -2.32
N ASP A 255 10.27 30.38 -3.65
CA ASP A 255 9.60 31.38 -4.47
C ASP A 255 8.13 30.99 -4.70
N PRO A 256 7.16 31.85 -4.38
CA PRO A 256 5.74 31.54 -4.54
C PRO A 256 5.33 31.33 -6.00
N GLY A 257 5.99 32.00 -6.96
CA GLY A 257 5.73 31.81 -8.39
C GLY A 257 6.17 30.44 -8.86
N ARG A 258 7.36 29.99 -8.45
CA ARG A 258 7.88 28.65 -8.75
C ARG A 258 7.09 27.56 -8.05
N LEU A 259 6.73 27.76 -6.78
CA LEU A 259 5.82 26.87 -6.06
C LEU A 259 4.53 26.68 -6.87
N ALA A 260 3.86 27.78 -7.25
CA ALA A 260 2.63 27.74 -8.03
C ALA A 260 2.78 27.03 -9.39
N ALA A 261 3.95 27.16 -10.02
CA ALA A 261 4.21 26.57 -11.33
C ALA A 261 4.24 25.04 -11.29
N PHE A 262 4.96 24.42 -10.35
CA PHE A 262 5.03 22.95 -10.29
C PHE A 262 3.84 22.33 -9.54
N THR A 263 3.26 23.02 -8.56
CA THR A 263 2.03 22.54 -7.88
C THR A 263 0.76 22.75 -8.72
N ARG A 264 0.88 23.41 -9.88
CA ARG A 264 -0.21 23.79 -10.80
C ARG A 264 -1.32 24.64 -10.13
N SER A 265 -1.04 25.21 -8.96
CA SER A 265 -1.99 26.02 -8.19
C SER A 265 -1.24 26.92 -7.21
N PRO A 266 -1.65 28.20 -7.05
CA PRO A 266 -1.01 29.07 -6.07
C PRO A 266 -1.17 28.50 -4.65
N PRO A 267 -0.18 28.69 -3.77
CA PRO A 267 -0.32 28.35 -2.36
C PRO A 267 -1.57 29.01 -1.76
N ARG A 268 -2.37 28.24 -1.02
CA ARG A 268 -3.55 28.77 -0.32
C ARG A 268 -3.14 29.70 0.82
N LEU A 269 -2.00 29.40 1.42
CA LEU A 269 -1.31 30.21 2.43
C LEU A 269 0.17 30.24 2.06
N PHE A 270 0.77 31.41 2.13
CA PHE A 270 2.22 31.57 2.02
C PHE A 270 2.63 32.85 2.75
N GLU A 271 3.27 32.70 3.90
CA GLU A 271 3.71 33.83 4.74
C GLU A 271 5.13 34.34 4.41
N GLY A 272 5.72 33.78 3.36
CA GLY A 272 7.09 34.03 2.91
C GLY A 272 8.07 32.93 3.35
N ALA A 273 9.13 32.75 2.57
CA ALA A 273 10.24 31.86 2.90
C ALA A 273 11.15 32.47 3.97
N LYS A 274 10.63 32.51 5.20
CA LYS A 274 11.32 32.95 6.41
C LYS A 274 11.09 31.94 7.51
N LYS A 275 12.01 31.85 8.48
CA LYS A 275 11.83 30.99 9.64
C LYS A 275 10.52 31.33 10.36
N GLY A 276 9.70 30.32 10.59
CA GLY A 276 8.35 30.44 11.15
C GLY A 276 7.25 30.74 10.13
N GLY A 277 7.59 30.95 8.86
CA GLY A 277 6.62 31.23 7.80
C GLY A 277 5.82 29.98 7.44
N LYS A 278 4.49 30.08 7.49
CA LYS A 278 3.58 28.97 7.15
C LYS A 278 3.26 28.93 5.67
N PHE A 279 2.99 27.73 5.19
CA PHE A 279 2.55 27.49 3.83
C PHE A 279 1.45 26.42 3.78
N GLU A 280 0.59 26.53 2.77
CA GLU A 280 -0.39 25.52 2.38
C GLU A 280 -0.33 25.33 0.86
N LEU A 281 0.04 24.12 0.43
CA LEU A 281 0.20 23.75 -0.97
C LEU A 281 -0.89 22.75 -1.39
N PHE A 282 -1.04 22.53 -2.71
CA PHE A 282 -2.00 21.58 -3.29
C PHE A 282 -3.43 21.77 -2.76
N GLY A 283 -3.92 23.02 -2.79
CA GLY A 283 -5.26 23.35 -2.30
C GLY A 283 -5.45 23.22 -0.77
N GLY A 284 -4.36 23.16 0.00
CA GLY A 284 -4.38 22.94 1.45
C GLY A 284 -4.27 21.46 1.84
N ASN A 285 -4.04 20.57 0.88
CA ASN A 285 -3.77 19.17 1.20
C ASN A 285 -2.43 18.98 1.90
N VAL A 286 -1.45 19.84 1.59
CA VAL A 286 -0.16 19.89 2.28
C VAL A 286 -0.09 21.18 3.07
N SER A 287 0.30 21.09 4.33
CA SER A 287 0.57 22.25 5.18
C SER A 287 1.88 22.08 5.94
N GLY A 288 2.50 23.20 6.27
CA GLY A 288 3.80 23.20 6.92
C GLY A 288 4.27 24.60 7.31
N GLU A 289 5.48 24.63 7.87
CA GLU A 289 6.15 25.83 8.35
C GLU A 289 7.65 25.70 8.09
N TYR A 290 8.29 26.75 7.60
CA TYR A 290 9.74 26.77 7.45
C TYR A 290 10.43 26.84 8.82
N LEU A 291 11.22 25.81 9.15
CA LEU A 291 11.93 25.71 10.43
C LEU A 291 13.36 26.26 10.34
N GLU A 292 14.04 26.02 9.21
CA GLU A 292 15.42 26.42 8.94
C GLU A 292 15.57 26.67 7.43
N LEU A 293 16.27 27.74 7.06
CA LEU A 293 16.47 28.17 5.67
C LEU A 293 17.92 28.61 5.53
N ASP A 294 18.76 27.75 4.97
CA ASP A 294 20.16 28.02 4.68
C ASP A 294 20.34 28.01 3.16
N SER A 295 20.07 29.15 2.53
CA SER A 295 20.18 29.28 1.08
C SER A 295 21.64 29.23 0.62
N PRO A 296 21.99 28.48 -0.44
CA PRO A 296 21.15 27.57 -1.25
C PRO A 296 21.27 26.08 -0.86
N THR A 297 21.92 25.76 0.26
CA THR A 297 22.38 24.39 0.56
C THR A 297 21.38 23.52 1.31
N LYS A 298 20.51 24.11 2.14
CA LYS A 298 19.65 23.34 3.04
C LYS A 298 18.35 24.05 3.36
N LEU A 299 17.27 23.27 3.43
CA LEU A 299 15.93 23.69 3.78
C LEU A 299 15.33 22.69 4.78
N VAL A 300 14.80 23.19 5.90
CA VAL A 300 14.05 22.37 6.84
C VAL A 300 12.66 22.96 7.02
N GLN A 301 11.64 22.13 6.88
CA GLN A 301 10.26 22.51 7.07
C GLN A 301 9.48 21.46 7.85
N SER A 302 8.52 21.88 8.65
CA SER A 302 7.47 20.98 9.10
C SER A 302 6.58 20.68 7.91
N TRP A 303 6.06 19.46 7.84
CA TRP A 303 5.23 19.04 6.74
C TRP A 303 4.18 18.06 7.22
N ARG A 304 2.97 18.15 6.67
CA ARG A 304 1.94 17.15 6.90
C ARG A 304 0.97 17.11 5.74
N LEU A 305 0.34 15.94 5.59
CA LEU A 305 -0.90 15.81 4.84
C LEU A 305 -2.10 16.22 5.69
N SER A 306 -3.13 16.72 5.03
CA SER A 306 -4.42 17.05 5.65
C SER A 306 -5.05 15.84 6.34
N GLN A 307 -4.85 14.64 5.78
CA GLN A 307 -5.34 13.36 6.28
C GLN A 307 -4.59 12.82 7.51
N TRP A 308 -3.42 13.38 7.85
CA TRP A 308 -2.68 12.95 9.04
C TRP A 308 -3.38 13.39 10.33
N PRO A 309 -3.11 12.71 11.47
CA PRO A 309 -3.67 13.08 12.75
C PRO A 309 -3.51 14.59 13.05
N ALA A 310 -4.53 15.19 13.65
CA ALA A 310 -4.53 16.61 13.94
C ALA A 310 -3.34 16.99 14.83
N GLY A 311 -2.56 17.99 14.40
CA GLY A 311 -1.36 18.44 15.13
C GLY A 311 -0.12 17.58 14.90
N HIS A 312 -0.22 16.51 14.09
CA HIS A 312 0.94 15.69 13.73
C HIS A 312 1.65 16.26 12.51
N TYR A 313 2.92 16.62 12.69
CA TYR A 313 3.80 17.13 11.63
C TYR A 313 5.06 16.28 11.59
N SER A 314 5.51 15.95 10.39
CA SER A 314 6.86 15.42 10.17
C SER A 314 7.82 16.58 9.96
N ARG A 315 9.11 16.31 10.18
CA ARG A 315 10.21 17.22 9.92
C ARG A 315 10.89 16.82 8.62
N LEU A 316 10.68 17.61 7.57
CA LEU A 316 11.28 17.45 6.25
C LEU A 316 12.57 18.25 6.16
N GLN A 317 13.70 17.57 5.98
CA GLN A 317 14.99 18.19 5.68
C GLN A 317 15.38 17.87 4.25
N ILE A 318 15.74 18.92 3.52
CA ILE A 318 16.16 18.87 2.13
C ILE A 318 17.54 19.50 2.06
N GLU A 319 18.50 18.76 1.50
CA GLU A 319 19.87 19.21 1.27
C GLU A 319 20.16 19.17 -0.22
N PHE A 320 20.87 20.19 -0.70
CA PHE A 320 21.21 20.38 -2.10
C PHE A 320 22.72 20.26 -2.26
N ASP A 321 23.17 19.09 -2.70
CA ASP A 321 24.59 18.83 -2.96
C ASP A 321 24.90 19.17 -4.42
N GLN A 322 25.50 20.33 -4.65
CA GLN A 322 25.97 20.74 -5.96
C GLN A 322 27.22 19.93 -6.36
N ASN A 323 27.14 19.25 -7.50
CA ASN A 323 28.30 18.75 -8.22
C ASN A 323 28.62 19.71 -9.38
N ASP A 324 29.65 20.53 -9.20
CA ASP A 324 30.06 21.54 -10.19
C ASP A 324 30.70 20.94 -11.45
N VAL A 325 31.23 19.71 -11.36
CA VAL A 325 31.91 19.04 -12.47
C VAL A 325 30.91 18.49 -13.48
N ASP A 326 29.86 17.84 -12.98
CA ASP A 326 28.83 17.22 -13.81
C ASP A 326 27.64 18.14 -14.09
N HIS A 327 27.64 19.36 -13.52
CA HIS A 327 26.53 20.32 -13.54
C HIS A 327 25.20 19.71 -13.07
N VAL A 328 25.27 18.85 -12.06
CA VAL A 328 24.14 18.14 -11.46
C VAL A 328 24.06 18.54 -9.98
N THR A 329 22.84 18.74 -9.49
CA THR A 329 22.56 18.87 -8.06
C THR A 329 21.86 17.60 -7.59
N VAL A 330 22.39 16.98 -6.53
CA VAL A 330 21.74 15.86 -5.84
C VAL A 330 20.91 16.44 -4.70
N MET A 331 19.60 16.25 -4.76
CA MET A 331 18.70 16.62 -3.67
C MET A 331 18.53 15.43 -2.74
N ARG A 332 19.01 15.55 -1.50
CA ARG A 332 18.82 14.54 -0.45
C ARG A 332 17.70 14.97 0.47
N VAL A 333 16.82 14.05 0.76
CA VAL A 333 15.65 14.29 1.59
C VAL A 333 15.66 13.33 2.76
N MET A 334 15.50 13.86 3.96
CA MET A 334 15.31 13.10 5.18
C MET A 334 14.04 13.59 5.89
N TRP A 335 13.13 12.67 6.12
CA TRP A 335 11.81 12.95 6.65
C TRP A 335 11.60 12.19 7.96
N GLU A 336 11.64 12.90 9.07
CA GLU A 336 11.47 12.31 10.39
C GLU A 336 10.04 12.54 10.87
N GLY A 337 9.45 11.55 11.56
CA GLY A 337 8.13 11.71 12.14
C GLY A 337 6.98 11.44 11.17
N VAL A 338 7.22 10.76 10.04
CA VAL A 338 6.14 10.29 9.15
C VAL A 338 5.34 9.22 9.90
N PRO A 339 3.98 9.26 9.92
CA PRO A 339 3.19 8.21 10.54
C PRO A 339 3.49 6.83 9.93
N ALA A 340 3.59 5.82 10.78
CA ALA A 340 3.82 4.43 10.35
C ALA A 340 2.68 3.96 9.43
N GLY A 341 3.03 3.29 8.31
CA GLY A 341 2.11 2.90 7.24
C GLY A 341 1.80 4.02 6.23
N GLN A 342 2.49 5.16 6.31
CA GLN A 342 2.39 6.25 5.32
C GLN A 342 3.72 6.51 4.60
N GLU A 343 4.75 5.68 4.80
CA GLU A 343 6.11 5.85 4.28
C GLU A 343 6.14 5.82 2.75
N GLU A 344 5.71 4.71 2.17
CA GLU A 344 5.66 4.52 0.72
C GLU A 344 4.73 5.54 0.06
N VAL A 345 3.59 5.85 0.68
CA VAL A 345 2.65 6.86 0.16
C VAL A 345 3.30 8.24 0.12
N THR A 346 3.98 8.61 1.21
CA THR A 346 4.66 9.90 1.33
C THR A 346 5.81 10.00 0.34
N LYS A 347 6.61 8.92 0.19
CA LYS A 347 7.71 8.84 -0.77
C LYS A 347 7.23 8.89 -2.23
N ARG A 348 6.21 8.11 -2.59
CA ARG A 348 5.62 8.11 -3.94
C ARG A 348 5.00 9.46 -4.30
N ASN A 349 4.25 10.08 -3.37
CA ASN A 349 3.68 11.40 -3.58
C ASN A 349 4.77 12.48 -3.71
N TRP A 350 5.86 12.37 -2.94
CA TRP A 350 7.02 13.23 -3.08
C TRP A 350 7.64 13.13 -4.48
N LEU A 351 7.90 11.91 -4.94
CA LEU A 351 8.44 11.65 -6.28
C LEU A 351 7.53 12.22 -7.38
N GLU A 352 6.22 11.96 -7.31
CA GLU A 352 5.29 12.37 -8.37
C GLU A 352 5.02 13.88 -8.37
N TYR A 353 4.66 14.44 -7.22
CA TYR A 353 4.15 15.81 -7.13
C TYR A 353 5.22 16.86 -6.89
N TYR A 354 6.38 16.49 -6.35
CA TYR A 354 7.51 17.41 -6.21
C TYR A 354 8.56 17.11 -7.28
N ILE A 355 9.17 15.93 -7.26
CA ILE A 355 10.35 15.64 -8.10
C ILE A 355 10.02 15.71 -9.59
N LYS A 356 9.10 14.87 -10.07
CA LYS A 356 8.73 14.82 -11.49
C LYS A 356 8.15 16.15 -11.96
N SER A 357 7.30 16.77 -11.14
CA SER A 357 6.71 18.07 -11.45
C SER A 357 7.75 19.18 -11.58
N ILE A 358 8.72 19.27 -10.66
CA ILE A 358 9.84 20.23 -10.76
C ILE A 358 10.71 19.93 -12.00
N LYS A 359 11.05 18.66 -12.25
CA LYS A 359 11.83 18.25 -13.42
C LYS A 359 11.14 18.64 -14.74
N GLN A 360 9.83 18.44 -14.84
CA GLN A 360 9.04 18.78 -16.03
C GLN A 360 8.82 20.28 -16.18
N THR A 361 8.42 20.98 -15.11
CA THR A 361 8.05 22.39 -15.16
C THR A 361 9.24 23.30 -15.46
N PHE A 362 10.42 23.01 -14.90
CA PHE A 362 11.60 23.86 -15.05
C PHE A 362 12.68 23.26 -15.96
N GLY A 363 12.43 22.07 -16.53
CA GLY A 363 13.39 21.39 -17.40
C GLY A 363 14.62 20.87 -16.65
N PHE A 364 14.51 20.61 -15.35
CA PHE A 364 15.62 20.11 -14.51
C PHE A 364 15.84 18.58 -14.62
N GLY A 365 15.08 17.89 -15.48
CA GLY A 365 15.23 16.46 -15.73
C GLY A 365 16.25 16.13 -16.83
N THR A 366 16.66 14.86 -16.88
CA THR A 366 17.29 14.28 -18.06
C THR A 366 16.22 14.11 -19.15
N LEU A 367 16.35 14.79 -20.29
CA LEU A 367 15.60 14.44 -21.50
C LEU A 367 16.01 13.01 -21.89
N LEU A 368 15.09 12.07 -21.76
CA LEU A 368 15.15 10.73 -22.37
C LEU A 368 14.07 10.63 -23.44
#